data_AF-A0A2V6NAL3-F1
#
_entry.id   AF-A0A2V6NAL3-F1
#
_cell.length_a   1.000
_cell.length_b   1.000
_cell.length_c   1.000
_cell.angle_alpha   90.00
_cell.angle_beta   90.00
_cell.angle_gamma   90.00
#
_symmetry.space_group_name_H-M   'P 1'
#
loop_
_entity.id
_entity.type
_entity.pdbx_description
1 polymer ?
#
loop_
_entity_poly.entity_id
_entity_poly.type
_entity_poly.pdbx_seq_one_letter_code
_entity_poly.pdbx_strand_id
1 'polypeptide(L)' 'PLFARAAKDNIRSIRVLQKCDFKIIDENKDFAQGRGEETEEYIFRLDGQIQ' A
#
# COMPACT_ATOMS: atom_id res chain seq x y z
N PRO A 1 8.90 -11.98 -1.67
CA PRO A 1 8.11 -10.95 -0.96
C PRO A 1 6.85 -10.63 -1.77
N LEU A 2 5.76 -10.27 -1.10
CA LEU A 2 4.53 -9.82 -1.73
C LEU A 2 4.41 -8.31 -1.56
N PHE A 3 3.99 -7.60 -2.61
CA PHE A 3 3.86 -6.14 -2.59
C PHE A 3 2.40 -5.72 -2.73
N ALA A 4 2.05 -4.60 -2.11
CA ALA A 4 0.74 -3.98 -2.22
C ALA A 4 0.87 -2.45 -2.27
N ARG A 5 -0.16 -1.77 -2.76
CA ARG A 5 -0.26 -0.31 -2.80
C ARG A 5 -1.62 0.12 -2.27
N ALA A 6 -1.66 1.25 -1.58
CA ALA A 6 -2.91 1.90 -1.19
C ALA A 6 -2.74 3.41 -1.18
N ALA A 7 -3.75 4.13 -1.69
CA ALA A 7 -3.84 5.58 -1.53
C ALA A 7 -3.73 5.96 -0.05
N LYS A 8 -2.96 7.01 0.26
CA LYS A 8 -2.70 7.44 1.65
C LYS A 8 -3.97 7.83 2.41
N ASP A 9 -4.98 8.31 1.69
CA ASP A 9 -6.29 8.66 2.23
C ASP A 9 -7.21 7.44 2.46
N ASN A 10 -6.86 6.27 1.93
CA ASN A 10 -7.62 5.04 2.11
C ASN A 10 -7.23 4.32 3.41
N ILE A 11 -7.57 4.95 4.53
CA ILE A 11 -7.26 4.50 5.90
C ILE A 11 -7.76 3.07 6.15
N ARG A 12 -8.89 2.67 5.54
CA ARG A 12 -9.48 1.34 5.71
C ARG A 12 -8.58 0.26 5.12
N SER A 13 -8.13 0.43 3.88
CA SER A 13 -7.23 -0.54 3.23
C SER A 13 -5.87 -0.57 3.92
N ILE A 14 -5.31 0.58 4.30
CA ILE A 14 -4.04 0.67 5.04
C ILE A 14 -4.10 -0.17 6.32
N ARG A 15 -5.17 -0.03 7.11
CA ARG A 15 -5.35 -0.79 8.34
C ARG A 15 -5.45 -2.29 8.11
N VAL A 16 -6.09 -2.73 7.02
CA VAL A 16 -6.17 -4.15 6.66
C VAL A 16 -4.80 -4.68 6.28
N LEU A 17 -4.05 -3.98 5.44
CA LEU A 17 -2.70 -4.37 5.04
C LEU A 17 -1.78 -4.54 6.25
N GLN A 18 -1.77 -3.55 7.15
CA GLN A 18 -0.98 -3.61 8.39
C GLN A 18 -1.38 -4.79 9.29
N LYS A 19 -2.67 -5.13 9.37
CA LYS A 19 -3.14 -6.32 10.11
C LYS A 19 -2.71 -7.65 9.47
N CYS A 20 -2.46 -7.65 8.17
CA CYS A 20 -1.95 -8.80 7.42
C CYS A 20 -0.41 -8.79 7.33
N ASP A 21 0.27 -8.11 8.27
CA ASP A 21 1.72 -8.01 8.39
C ASP A 21 2.46 -7.34 7.23
N PHE A 22 1.73 -6.67 6.33
CA PHE A 22 2.36 -5.79 5.36
C PHE A 22 2.94 -4.55 6.05
N LYS A 23 4.20 -4.24 5.75
CA LYS A 23 4.90 -3.05 6.25
C LYS A 23 5.01 -2.01 5.15
N ILE A 24 4.81 -0.74 5.49
CA ILE A 24 5.12 0.37 4.59
C ILE A 24 6.64 0.38 4.41
N ILE A 25 7.09 0.37 3.16
CA ILE A 25 8.51 0.40 2.81
C ILE A 25 8.89 1.62 1.97
N ASP A 26 7.91 2.26 1.34
CA ASP A 26 8.13 3.42 0.49
C ASP A 26 6.81 4.20 0.29
N GLU A 27 6.91 5.34 -0.36
CA GLU A 27 5.79 6.16 -0.81
C GLU A 27 5.92 6.43 -2.32
N ASN A 28 4.79 6.61 -2.98
CA ASN A 28 4.77 7.03 -4.38
C ASN A 28 3.66 8.04 -4.64
N LYS A 29 3.70 8.71 -5.80
CA LYS A 29 2.61 9.51 -6.34
C LYS A 29 2.37 9.11 -7.78
N ASP A 30 1.14 8.76 -8.12
CA ASP A 30 0.80 8.22 -9.43
C ASP A 30 -0.62 8.61 -9.86
N PHE A 31 -0.92 8.60 -11.16
CA PHE A 31 -2.24 8.97 -11.66
C PHE A 31 -3.26 7.85 -11.44
N ALA A 32 -4.22 8.08 -10.55
CA ALA A 32 -5.28 7.12 -10.26
C ALA A 32 -6.44 7.30 -11.25
N GLN A 33 -6.52 6.45 -12.28
CA GLN A 33 -7.58 6.50 -13.31
C GLN A 33 -9.00 6.52 -12.71
N GLY A 34 -9.24 5.79 -11.62
CA GLY A 34 -10.54 5.76 -10.94
C GLY A 34 -10.91 7.06 -10.21
N ARG A 35 -9.95 7.98 -10.03
CA ARG A 35 -10.14 9.29 -9.40
C ARG A 35 -9.95 10.46 -10.38
N GLY A 36 -9.26 10.24 -11.50
CA GLY A 36 -8.97 11.27 -12.49
C GLY A 36 -7.92 12.28 -12.03
N GLU A 37 -7.11 11.94 -11.02
CA GLU A 37 -6.08 12.82 -10.46
C GLU A 37 -4.84 12.04 -9.99
N GLU A 38 -3.72 12.75 -9.81
CA GLU A 38 -2.55 12.21 -9.13
C GLU A 38 -2.86 11.94 -7.66
N THR A 39 -2.58 10.73 -7.20
CA THR A 39 -2.86 10.28 -5.84
C THR A 39 -1.57 9.85 -5.17
N GLU A 40 -1.36 10.27 -3.93
CA GLU A 40 -0.27 9.75 -3.10
C GLU A 40 -0.61 8.37 -2.55
N GLU A 41 0.36 7.47 -2.58
CA GLU A 41 0.20 6.08 -2.19
C GLU A 41 1.32 5.61 -1.26
N TYR A 42 0.99 4.68 -0.37
CA TYR A 42 1.97 3.88 0.34
C TYR A 42 2.29 2.62 -0.45
N ILE A 43 3.58 2.27 -0.51
CA ILE A 43 4.06 0.99 -0.99
C ILE A 43 4.30 0.08 0.19
N PHE A 44 3.68 -1.10 0.17
CA PHE A 44 3.77 -2.09 1.21
C PHE A 44 4.52 -3.34 0.74
N ARG A 45 5.20 -4.01 1.68
CA ARG A 45 5.80 -5.33 1.49
C ARG A 45 5.43 -6.27 2.63
N LEU A 46 5.03 -7.47 2.28
CA LEU A 46 4.95 -8.62 3.17
C LEU A 46 6.12 -9.55 2.86
N ASP A 47 6.95 -9.78 3.88
CA ASP A 47 8.04 -10.74 3.80
C ASP A 47 7.49 -12.12 4.17
N GLY A 48 7.85 -13.14 3.38
CA GLY A 48 7.43 -14.52 3.67
C GLY A 48 8.17 -15.05 4.90
N GLN A 49 7.53 -15.92 5.68
CA GLN A 49 8.25 -16.69 6.68
C GLN A 49 9.10 -17.73 5.96
N ILE A 50 10.42 -17.59 6.04
CA ILE A 50 11.32 -18.71 5.77
C ILE A 50 11.23 -19.58 7.03
N GLN A 51 10.55 -20.72 6.92
CA GLN A 51 10.68 -21.82 7.89
C GLN A 51 11.98 -22.56 7.61
#